data_AF-A0A4P5W2P2-F1
#
_entry.id   AF-A0A4P5W2P2-F1
#
_cell.length_a   1.000
_cell.length_b   1.000
_cell.length_c   1.000
_cell.angle_alpha   90.00
_cell.angle_beta   90.00
_cell.angle_gamma   90.00
#
_symmetry.space_group_name_H-M   'P 1'
#
loop_
_entity.id
_entity.type
_entity.pdbx_description
1 polymer ?
#
loop_
_entity_poly.entity_id
_entity_poly.type
_entity_poly.pdbx_seq_one_letter_code
_entity_poly.pdbx_strand_id
1 'polypeptide(L)'
;MLGMRARVGQSTVELMMMLPVLFGLCFTVVELGLWLGGTHFTTYAAFAGARAQQVGRDPQDSTDMLLDGRATKKASTSADGSSVTVSMPWKADLPFTSAIGDLSYDVTVTAGPDEEGYEGTTGNGNRAQRYGDNNCRGGC
;
A
#
# COMPACT_ATOMS: atom_id res chain seq x y z
N MET A 1 -16.08 -30.06 -55.23
CA MET A 1 -16.59 -29.99 -53.84
C MET A 1 -15.60 -30.70 -52.90
N LEU A 2 -14.42 -30.12 -52.71
CA LEU A 2 -13.36 -30.61 -51.82
C LEU A 2 -13.09 -29.48 -50.81
N GLY A 3 -13.18 -29.76 -49.51
CA GLY A 3 -12.60 -28.86 -48.49
C GLY A 3 -13.45 -28.51 -47.26
N MET A 4 -14.60 -29.15 -47.03
CA MET A 4 -15.38 -28.94 -45.78
C MET A 4 -15.30 -30.08 -44.77
N ARG A 5 -14.41 -31.07 -44.98
CA ARG A 5 -14.17 -32.13 -44.00
C ARG A 5 -13.11 -31.69 -42.98
N ALA A 6 -13.63 -31.28 -41.81
CA ALA A 6 -12.98 -31.20 -40.51
C ALA A 6 -11.92 -30.08 -40.29
N ARG A 7 -12.41 -28.84 -40.08
CA ARG A 7 -11.76 -27.85 -39.21
C ARG A 7 -12.10 -28.06 -37.71
N VAL A 8 -12.54 -29.26 -37.35
CA VAL A 8 -12.91 -29.60 -35.97
C VAL A 8 -11.61 -29.94 -35.24
N GLY A 9 -11.13 -29.02 -34.41
CA GLY A 9 -9.88 -29.17 -33.63
C GLY A 9 -8.81 -28.12 -33.92
N GLN A 10 -8.89 -27.38 -35.03
CA GLN A 10 -7.95 -26.29 -35.31
C GLN A 10 -8.04 -25.18 -34.27
N SER A 11 -9.27 -24.81 -33.88
CA SER A 11 -9.50 -23.82 -32.80
C SER A 11 -8.97 -24.28 -31.45
N THR A 12 -8.98 -25.59 -31.17
CA THR A 12 -8.41 -26.14 -29.93
C THR A 12 -6.89 -26.03 -29.93
N VAL A 13 -6.24 -26.29 -31.07
CA VAL A 13 -4.78 -26.15 -31.21
C VAL A 13 -4.38 -24.67 -31.10
N GLU A 14 -5.09 -23.78 -31.77
CA GLU A 14 -4.87 -22.32 -31.68
C GLU A 14 -5.03 -21.83 -30.23
N LEU A 15 -6.08 -22.26 -29.53
CA LEU A 15 -6.28 -21.93 -28.11
C LEU A 15 -5.14 -22.48 -27.24
N MET A 16 -4.73 -23.74 -27.45
CA MET A 16 -3.64 -24.34 -26.68
C MET A 16 -2.31 -23.62 -26.88
N MET A 17 -2.04 -23.11 -28.08
CA MET A 17 -0.86 -22.28 -28.35
C MET A 17 -0.98 -20.88 -27.72
N MET A 18 -2.18 -20.33 -27.61
CA MET A 18 -2.42 -19.03 -26.97
C MET A 18 -2.47 -19.11 -25.43
N LEU A 19 -2.76 -20.27 -24.84
CA LEU A 19 -2.88 -20.42 -23.39
C LEU A 19 -1.68 -19.87 -22.60
N PRO A 20 -0.41 -20.15 -22.95
CA PRO A 20 0.73 -19.55 -22.25
C PRO A 20 0.73 -18.02 -22.28
N VAL A 21 0.33 -17.42 -23.40
CA VAL A 21 0.21 -15.96 -23.54
C VAL A 21 -0.92 -15.42 -22.67
N LEU A 22 -2.08 -16.08 -22.67
CA LEU A 22 -3.23 -15.69 -21.85
C LEU A 22 -2.91 -15.80 -20.35
N PHE A 23 -2.24 -16.87 -19.93
CA PHE A 23 -1.78 -17.03 -18.55
C PHE A 23 -0.72 -15.99 -18.19
N GLY A 24 0.27 -15.74 -19.06
CA GLY A 24 1.27 -14.70 -18.85
C GLY A 24 0.63 -13.33 -18.66
N LEU A 25 -0.34 -12.96 -19.50
CA LEU A 25 -1.12 -11.73 -19.36
C LEU A 25 -1.89 -11.69 -18.05
N CYS A 26 -2.59 -12.77 -17.69
CA CYS A 26 -3.37 -12.85 -16.45
C CYS A 26 -2.47 -12.66 -15.22
N PHE A 27 -1.34 -13.36 -15.17
CA PHE A 27 -0.36 -13.21 -14.08
C PHE A 27 0.23 -11.79 -14.03
N THR A 28 0.49 -11.17 -15.18
CA THR A 28 0.98 -9.80 -15.24
C THR A 28 -0.04 -8.81 -14.65
N VAL A 29 -1.33 -8.98 -14.96
CA VAL A 29 -2.39 -8.13 -14.40
C VAL A 29 -2.52 -8.32 -12.89
N VAL A 30 -2.46 -9.56 -12.40
CA VAL A 30 -2.50 -9.85 -10.96
C VAL A 30 -1.30 -9.22 -10.25
N GLU A 31 -0.09 -9.40 -10.80
CA GLU A 31 1.13 -8.82 -10.25
C GLU A 31 1.06 -7.29 -10.18
N LEU A 32 0.59 -6.65 -11.26
CA LEU A 32 0.40 -5.20 -11.30
C LEU A 32 -0.63 -4.73 -10.27
N GLY A 33 -1.74 -5.46 -10.11
CA GLY A 33 -2.76 -5.15 -9.11
C GLY A 33 -2.22 -5.26 -7.68
N LEU A 34 -1.40 -6.27 -7.40
CA LEU A 34 -0.73 -6.44 -6.11
C LEU A 34 0.30 -5.34 -5.85
N TRP A 35 1.08 -4.97 -6.87
CA TRP A 35 2.03 -3.86 -6.78
C TRP A 35 1.33 -2.53 -6.50
N LEU A 36 0.28 -2.19 -7.26
CA LEU A 36 -0.53 -0.98 -7.04
C LEU A 36 -1.23 -0.98 -5.66
N GLY A 37 -1.70 -2.14 -5.20
CA GLY A 37 -2.21 -2.28 -3.84
C GLY A 37 -1.15 -1.99 -2.79
N GLY A 38 0.05 -2.56 -2.96
CA GLY A 38 1.20 -2.32 -2.08
C GLY A 38 1.57 -0.84 -2.01
N THR A 39 1.68 -0.16 -3.16
CA THR A 39 2.01 1.28 -3.21
C THR A 39 0.99 2.13 -2.47
N HIS A 40 -0.30 1.81 -2.63
CA HIS A 40 -1.39 2.48 -1.94
C HIS A 40 -1.26 2.32 -0.41
N PHE A 41 -1.14 1.10 0.10
CA PHE A 41 -1.03 0.84 1.54
C PHE A 41 0.24 1.44 2.16
N THR A 42 1.35 1.41 1.43
CA THR A 42 2.62 2.00 1.89
C THR A 42 2.54 3.51 1.99
N THR A 43 1.84 4.15 1.05
CA THR A 43 1.58 5.58 1.12
C THR A 43 0.75 5.93 2.36
N TYR A 44 -0.33 5.19 2.62
CA TYR A 44 -1.13 5.36 3.84
C TYR A 44 -0.33 5.09 5.11
N ALA A 45 0.52 4.08 5.11
CA ALA A 45 1.41 3.78 6.22
C ALA A 45 2.38 4.94 6.50
N ALA A 46 2.99 5.52 5.46
CA ALA A 46 3.87 6.67 5.61
C ALA A 46 3.14 7.88 6.21
N PHE A 47 1.91 8.17 5.76
CA PHE A 47 1.08 9.22 6.36
C PHE A 47 0.72 8.93 7.82
N ALA A 48 0.30 7.69 8.12
CA ALA A 48 -0.04 7.29 9.49
C ALA A 48 1.17 7.35 10.42
N GLY A 49 2.34 6.93 9.95
CA GLY A 49 3.60 7.03 10.68
C GLY A 49 4.00 8.48 10.94
N ALA A 50 3.92 9.35 9.93
CA ALA A 50 4.21 10.78 10.08
C ALA A 50 3.28 11.45 11.11
N ARG A 51 1.99 11.10 11.09
CA ARG A 51 1.02 11.58 12.09
C ARG A 51 1.29 11.02 13.48
N ALA A 52 1.64 9.73 13.58
CA ALA A 52 2.01 9.11 14.85
C ALA A 52 3.20 9.84 15.49
N GLN A 53 4.19 10.22 14.68
CA GLN A 53 5.34 11.01 15.11
C GLN A 53 4.94 12.37 15.68
N GLN A 54 4.01 13.09 15.01
CA GLN A 54 3.53 14.39 15.48
C GLN A 54 2.86 14.30 16.87
N VAL A 55 2.06 13.25 17.10
CA VAL A 55 1.36 13.05 18.38
C VAL A 55 2.20 12.32 19.45
N GLY A 56 3.52 12.18 19.22
CA GLY A 56 4.45 11.57 20.18
C GLY A 56 4.31 10.04 20.33
N ARG A 57 3.78 9.34 19.32
CA ARG A 57 3.73 7.87 19.26
C ARG A 57 4.81 7.31 18.35
N ASP A 58 5.08 6.02 18.49
CA ASP A 58 6.01 5.31 17.61
C ASP A 58 5.45 5.24 16.18
N PRO A 59 6.15 5.81 15.16
CA PRO A 59 5.77 5.69 13.76
C PRO A 59 5.71 4.23 13.29
N GLN A 60 6.60 3.37 13.81
CA GLN A 60 6.73 2.00 13.36
C GLN A 60 5.51 1.16 13.72
N ASP A 61 5.01 1.28 14.95
CA ASP A 61 3.79 0.59 15.39
C ASP A 61 2.59 0.94 14.49
N SER A 62 2.46 2.21 14.12
CA SER A 62 1.35 2.69 13.27
C SER A 62 1.47 2.20 11.83
N THR A 63 2.70 2.10 11.30
CA THR A 63 2.92 1.55 9.97
C THR A 63 2.71 0.04 9.94
N ASP A 64 3.13 -0.68 10.98
CA ASP A 64 3.03 -2.15 11.06
C ASP A 64 1.57 -2.60 11.14
N MET A 65 0.71 -1.83 11.81
CA MET A 65 -0.74 -2.07 11.83
C MET A 65 -1.39 -1.97 10.44
N LEU A 66 -0.82 -1.17 9.53
CA LEU A 66 -1.32 -1.00 8.16
C LEU A 66 -0.67 -1.96 7.16
N LEU A 67 0.51 -2.48 7.48
CA LEU A 67 1.33 -3.32 6.61
C LEU A 67 1.36 -4.79 7.05
N ASP A 68 0.38 -5.24 7.83
CA ASP A 68 0.30 -6.60 8.38
C ASP A 68 0.14 -7.72 7.33
N GLY A 69 -0.16 -7.33 6.09
CA GLY A 69 -0.36 -8.24 4.96
C GLY A 69 0.91 -8.99 4.55
N ARG A 70 0.75 -10.21 4.04
CA ARG A 70 1.88 -11.01 3.52
C ARG A 70 2.69 -10.31 2.43
N ALA A 71 2.03 -9.51 1.60
CA ALA A 71 2.67 -8.77 0.50
C ALA A 71 3.48 -7.56 1.00
N THR A 72 3.08 -6.97 2.14
CA THR A 72 3.66 -5.75 2.71
C THR A 72 4.63 -6.04 3.86
N LYS A 73 4.69 -7.28 4.36
CA LYS A 73 5.50 -7.67 5.54
C LYS A 73 7.00 -7.38 5.45
N LYS A 74 7.54 -7.23 4.24
CA LYS A 74 8.96 -6.89 4.03
C LYS A 74 9.21 -5.39 4.00
N ALA A 75 8.16 -4.58 4.10
CA ALA A 75 8.31 -3.14 4.19
C ALA A 75 9.04 -2.77 5.48
N SER A 76 9.82 -1.70 5.41
CA SER A 76 10.56 -1.16 6.55
C SER A 76 10.25 0.31 6.69
N THR A 77 10.08 0.76 7.93
CA THR A 77 9.83 2.15 8.27
C THR A 77 11.07 2.76 8.89
N SER A 78 11.42 3.97 8.47
CA SER A 78 12.45 4.79 9.08
C SER A 78 11.87 6.17 9.37
N ALA A 79 12.12 6.69 10.57
CA ALA A 79 11.71 8.03 10.96
C ALA A 79 12.94 8.91 11.21
N ASP A 80 12.93 10.13 10.68
CA ASP A 80 13.97 11.13 10.89
C ASP A 80 13.34 12.52 11.09
N GLY A 81 13.43 13.04 12.31
CA GLY A 81 12.96 14.38 12.67
C GLY A 81 11.44 14.56 12.53
N SER A 82 10.99 15.05 11.39
CA SER A 82 9.57 15.23 11.02
C SER A 82 9.17 14.43 9.77
N SER A 83 10.04 13.55 9.29
CA SER A 83 9.81 12.74 8.10
C SER A 83 9.77 11.26 8.43
N VAL A 84 8.81 10.56 7.84
CA VAL A 84 8.71 9.09 7.88
C VAL A 84 8.84 8.56 6.47
N THR A 85 9.80 7.66 6.28
CA THR A 85 10.01 6.93 5.04
C THR A 85 9.59 5.49 5.23
N VAL A 86 8.72 5.00 4.35
CA VAL A 86 8.37 3.58 4.27
C VAL A 86 8.91 3.03 2.96
N SER A 87 9.83 2.07 3.08
CA SER A 87 10.46 1.37 1.96
C SER A 87 9.78 0.03 1.76
N MET A 88 9.30 -0.23 0.54
CA MET A 88 8.67 -1.50 0.21
C MET A 88 9.43 -2.18 -0.93
N PRO A 89 10.21 -3.24 -0.63
CA PRO A 89 10.85 -4.03 -1.66
C PRO A 89 9.81 -4.91 -2.37
N TRP A 90 9.63 -4.70 -3.67
CA TRP A 90 8.81 -5.57 -4.51
C TRP A 90 9.68 -6.44 -5.40
N LYS A 91 9.42 -7.73 -5.40
CA LYS A 91 10.08 -8.69 -6.27
C LYS A 91 9.05 -9.45 -7.08
N ALA A 92 9.13 -9.32 -8.39
CA ALA A 92 8.28 -10.03 -9.33
C ALA A 92 8.75 -11.50 -9.43
N ASP A 93 8.16 -12.38 -8.62
CA ASP A 93 8.58 -13.79 -8.52
C ASP A 93 7.84 -14.72 -9.52
N LEU A 94 6.91 -14.20 -10.35
CA LEU A 94 6.22 -15.02 -11.35
C LEU A 94 7.08 -15.22 -12.60
N PRO A 95 7.03 -16.41 -13.24
CA PRO A 95 7.91 -16.78 -14.34
C PRO A 95 7.83 -15.86 -15.56
N PHE A 96 6.73 -15.12 -15.72
CA PHE A 96 6.52 -14.19 -16.82
C PHE A 96 6.79 -12.72 -16.45
N THR A 97 6.90 -12.41 -15.16
CA THR A 97 7.11 -11.04 -14.67
C THR A 97 8.52 -10.81 -14.12
N SER A 98 9.33 -11.87 -13.98
CA SER A 98 10.74 -11.76 -13.57
C SER A 98 11.59 -10.86 -14.47
N ALA A 99 11.21 -10.72 -15.75
CA ALA A 99 11.85 -9.81 -16.70
C ALA A 99 11.62 -8.32 -16.37
N ILE A 100 10.61 -7.99 -15.55
CA ILE A 100 10.32 -6.63 -15.10
C ILE A 100 11.31 -6.19 -14.00
N GLY A 101 11.96 -7.14 -13.34
CA GLY A 101 12.97 -6.89 -12.31
C GLY A 101 12.40 -6.53 -10.94
N ASP A 102 13.29 -6.12 -10.04
CA ASP A 102 12.92 -5.69 -8.68
C ASP A 102 12.39 -4.25 -8.73
N LEU A 103 11.17 -4.05 -8.23
CA LEU A 103 10.45 -2.77 -8.23
C LEU A 103 10.35 -2.25 -6.80
N SER A 104 11.50 -1.97 -6.19
CA SER A 104 11.51 -1.33 -4.87
C SER A 104 11.07 0.12 -5.00
N TYR A 105 10.25 0.58 -4.07
CA TYR A 105 9.90 2.00 -3.98
C TYR A 105 9.90 2.45 -2.53
N ASP A 106 10.22 3.73 -2.35
CA ASP A 106 10.26 4.40 -1.06
C ASP A 106 9.26 5.54 -1.08
N VAL A 107 8.44 5.65 -0.03
CA VAL A 107 7.54 6.78 0.17
C VAL A 107 7.98 7.53 1.40
N THR A 108 8.42 8.77 1.21
CA THR A 108 8.74 9.69 2.30
C THR A 108 7.63 10.71 2.45
N VAL A 109 7.06 10.80 3.65
CA VAL A 109 6.11 11.83 4.05
C VAL A 109 6.76 12.68 5.11
N THR A 110 6.84 13.99 4.84
CA THR A 110 7.25 14.99 5.84
C THR A 110 6.02 15.63 6.42
N ALA A 111 5.83 15.45 7.72
CA ALA A 111 4.74 16.06 8.45
C ALA A 111 4.94 17.58 8.48
N GLY A 112 3.94 18.34 8.03
CA GLY A 112 3.99 19.80 8.05
C GLY A 112 4.02 20.34 9.49
N PRO A 113 4.51 21.56 9.71
CA PRO A 113 4.68 22.14 11.04
C PRO A 113 3.37 22.40 11.82
N ASP A 114 2.19 22.05 11.30
CA ASP A 114 0.91 22.52 11.84
C ASP A 114 -0.30 21.58 11.65
N GLU A 115 -0.12 20.28 11.41
CA GLU A 115 -1.30 19.40 11.23
C GLU A 115 -2.15 19.28 12.50
N GLU A 116 -1.55 19.35 13.70
CA GLU A 116 -2.30 19.39 14.97
C GLU A 116 -3.27 20.58 15.06
N GLY A 117 -2.94 21.71 14.44
CA GLY A 117 -3.79 22.91 14.39
C GLY A 117 -4.97 22.78 13.43
N TYR A 118 -4.88 21.94 12.40
CA TYR A 118 -5.95 21.77 11.39
C TYR A 118 -6.92 20.63 11.73
N GLU A 119 -6.47 19.58 12.41
CA GLU A 119 -7.34 18.45 12.81
C GLU A 119 -8.37 18.83 13.88
N GLY A 120 -8.16 19.93 14.61
CA GLY A 120 -9.14 20.51 15.56
C GLY A 120 -10.17 21.45 14.93
N THR A 121 -10.00 21.88 13.68
CA THR A 121 -10.67 23.09 13.16
C THR A 121 -11.83 22.79 12.20
N THR A 122 -12.12 21.52 11.90
CA THR A 122 -13.31 21.11 11.11
C THR A 122 -14.60 20.99 11.94
N GLY A 123 -14.52 21.19 13.26
CA GLY A 123 -15.69 21.30 14.14
C GLY A 123 -16.03 22.75 14.45
N ASN A 124 -16.71 23.43 13.53
CA ASN A 124 -17.31 24.73 13.82
C ASN A 124 -18.38 24.55 14.92
N GLY A 125 -18.04 24.92 16.16
CA GLY A 125 -18.94 24.98 17.31
C GLY A 125 -18.47 24.16 18.54
N ASN A 126 -17.85 24.83 19.50
CA ASN A 126 -17.75 24.41 20.92
C ASN A 126 -16.92 23.15 21.26
N ARG A 127 -15.60 23.15 21.05
CA ARG A 127 -14.70 22.14 21.66
C ARG A 127 -13.44 22.67 22.36
N ALA A 128 -13.44 23.91 22.81
CA ALA A 128 -12.47 24.38 23.83
C ALA A 128 -12.65 23.71 25.22
N GLN A 129 -13.42 22.62 25.33
CA GLN A 129 -13.78 21.99 26.62
C GLN A 129 -13.50 20.48 26.71
N ARG A 130 -12.82 19.83 25.75
CA ARG A 130 -12.70 18.35 25.78
C ARG A 130 -11.30 17.74 25.88
N TYR A 131 -10.24 18.52 26.03
CA TYR A 131 -8.92 17.96 26.33
C TYR A 131 -8.22 18.57 27.57
N GLY A 132 -8.92 19.45 28.32
CA GLY A 132 -8.33 20.22 29.42
C GLY A 132 -8.90 19.99 30.83
N ASP A 133 -9.96 19.19 31.01
CA ASP A 133 -10.65 19.08 32.31
C ASP A 133 -10.59 17.68 32.95
N ASN A 134 -9.45 16.99 32.82
CA ASN A 134 -9.02 16.00 33.83
C ASN A 134 -8.03 16.61 34.82
N ASN A 135 -8.18 17.91 35.10
CA ASN A 135 -7.76 18.44 36.39
C ASN A 135 -8.56 17.69 37.46
N CYS A 136 -7.86 16.93 38.29
CA CYS A 136 -8.33 16.35 39.54
C CYS A 136 -8.83 17.44 40.51
N ARG A 137 -9.93 18.11 40.16
CA ARG A 137 -10.70 19.03 41.00
C ARG A 137 -11.82 18.25 41.66
N GLY A 138 -11.43 17.35 42.56
CA GLY A 138 -12.41 16.56 43.34
C GLY A 138 -11.89 15.34 44.09
N GLY A 139 -10.61 15.32 44.50
CA GLY A 139 -10.11 14.30 45.44
C GLY A 139 -9.18 13.26 44.81
N CYS A 140 -7.91 13.62 44.65
CA CYS A 140 -6.76 12.75 44.88
C CYS A 140 -6.00 13.32 46.07
#